data_AF-A0A8B7QTY6-F1
#
_entry.id   AF-A0A8B7QTY6-F1
#
_cell.length_a   1.000
_cell.length_b   1.000
_cell.length_c   1.000
_cell.angle_alpha   90.00
_cell.angle_beta   90.00
_cell.angle_gamma   90.00
#
_symmetry.space_group_name_H-M   'P 1'
#
loop_
_entity.id
_entity.type
_entity.pdbx_description
1 polymer ?
#
loop_
_entity_poly.entity_id
_entity_poly.type
_entity_poly.pdbx_seq_one_letter_code
_entity_poly.pdbx_strand_id
1 'polypeptide(L)'
;MEEEVDKLELMFQKADSDLDYIQYRVEYEIKTNYPDSAGEKNPVTLLKELSAIKSRYQTLHARFKPIAVEQKETKSRICATLNKTVTMIQELQKHTDLELSPLTEEEKTAAQQLKSHMSDL
;
A
#
# COMPACT_ATOMS: atom_id res chain seq x y z
N MET A 1 -31.65 -51.27 -30.37
CA MET A 1 -31.67 -49.95 -29.68
C MET A 1 -31.27 -50.14 -28.24
N GLU A 2 -31.93 -51.04 -27.50
CA GLU A 2 -31.58 -51.43 -26.12
C GLU A 2 -30.11 -51.86 -25.95
N GLU A 3 -29.61 -52.78 -26.78
CA GLU A 3 -28.21 -53.24 -26.71
C GLU A 3 -27.15 -52.13 -26.88
N GLU A 4 -27.43 -51.11 -27.70
CA GLU A 4 -26.52 -49.98 -27.89
C GLU A 4 -26.59 -49.00 -26.71
N VAL A 5 -27.76 -48.91 -26.04
CA VAL A 5 -27.92 -48.13 -24.80
C VAL A 5 -27.19 -48.84 -23.65
N ASP A 6 -27.33 -50.16 -23.52
CA ASP A 6 -26.63 -50.95 -22.49
C ASP A 6 -25.12 -50.85 -22.65
N LYS A 7 -24.63 -50.89 -23.88
CA LYS A 7 -23.21 -50.70 -24.20
C LYS A 7 -22.72 -49.29 -23.85
N LEU A 8 -23.54 -48.27 -24.12
CA LEU A 8 -23.21 -46.89 -23.76
C LEU A 8 -23.19 -46.70 -22.24
N GLU A 9 -24.16 -47.28 -21.52
CA GLU A 9 -24.18 -47.28 -20.05
C GLU A 9 -22.93 -47.95 -19.48
N LEU A 10 -22.53 -49.11 -20.02
CA LEU A 10 -21.30 -49.79 -19.61
C LEU A 10 -20.05 -48.94 -19.86
N MET A 11 -20.00 -48.19 -20.97
CA MET A 11 -18.90 -47.26 -21.23
C MET A 11 -18.83 -46.13 -20.22
N PHE A 12 -19.99 -45.58 -19.80
CA PHE A 12 -20.04 -44.57 -18.74
C PHE A 12 -19.61 -45.13 -17.38
N GLN A 13 -20.12 -46.31 -16.99
CA GLN A 13 -19.72 -46.98 -15.75
C GLN A 13 -18.22 -47.24 -15.70
N LYS A 14 -17.64 -47.67 -16.84
CA LYS A 14 -16.19 -47.84 -16.96
C LYS A 14 -15.44 -46.52 -16.87
N ALA A 15 -15.90 -45.48 -17.57
CA ALA A 15 -15.28 -44.16 -17.54
C ALA A 15 -15.28 -43.57 -16.12
N ASP A 16 -16.38 -43.68 -15.40
CA ASP A 16 -16.49 -43.23 -14.00
C ASP A 16 -15.51 -44.01 -13.10
N SER A 17 -15.47 -45.35 -13.23
CA SER A 17 -14.53 -46.19 -12.48
C SER A 17 -13.06 -45.88 -12.80
N ASP A 18 -12.75 -45.57 -14.07
CA ASP A 18 -11.40 -45.18 -14.49
C ASP A 18 -11.01 -43.82 -13.87
N LEU A 19 -11.93 -42.85 -13.79
CA LEU A 19 -11.72 -41.56 -13.13
C LEU A 19 -11.50 -41.72 -11.62
N ASP A 20 -12.31 -42.55 -10.96
CA ASP A 20 -12.16 -42.86 -9.54
C ASP A 20 -10.80 -43.49 -9.23
N TYR A 21 -10.33 -44.40 -10.10
CA TYR A 21 -9.02 -45.02 -9.95
C TYR A 21 -7.87 -44.01 -10.12
N ILE A 22 -7.99 -43.08 -11.07
CA ILE A 22 -7.02 -41.99 -11.25
C ILE A 22 -6.98 -41.11 -10.00
N GLN A 23 -8.15 -40.71 -9.46
CA GLN A 23 -8.23 -39.92 -8.23
C GLN A 23 -7.55 -40.65 -7.06
N TYR A 24 -7.89 -41.93 -6.86
CA TYR A 24 -7.31 -42.75 -5.80
C TYR A 24 -5.77 -42.81 -5.87
N ARG A 25 -5.22 -43.03 -7.07
CA ARG A 25 -3.77 -43.07 -7.27
C ARG A 25 -3.11 -41.74 -6.95
N VAL A 26 -3.67 -40.63 -7.40
CA VAL A 26 -3.14 -39.29 -7.15
C VAL A 26 -3.16 -38.98 -5.65
N GLU A 27 -4.27 -39.25 -4.97
CA GLU A 27 -4.39 -39.06 -3.52
C GLU A 27 -3.36 -39.91 -2.75
N TYR A 28 -3.17 -41.17 -3.16
CA TYR A 28 -2.16 -42.05 -2.58
C TYR A 28 -0.73 -41.52 -2.78
N GLU A 29 -0.40 -41.07 -3.99
CA GLU A 29 0.92 -40.52 -4.32
C GLU A 29 1.18 -39.22 -3.54
N ILE A 30 0.20 -38.32 -3.43
CA ILE A 30 0.30 -37.08 -2.63
C ILE A 30 0.56 -37.43 -1.16
N LYS A 31 -0.24 -38.34 -0.59
CA LYS A 31 -0.15 -38.70 0.83
C LYS A 31 1.16 -39.40 1.18
N THR A 32 1.68 -40.23 0.28
CA THR A 32 2.93 -40.97 0.46
C THR A 32 4.16 -40.07 0.32
N ASN A 33 4.18 -39.17 -0.68
CA ASN A 33 5.35 -38.36 -1.02
C ASN A 33 5.43 -37.06 -0.21
N TYR A 34 4.31 -36.56 0.32
CA TYR A 34 4.23 -35.34 1.12
C TYR A 34 3.50 -35.59 2.45
N PRO A 35 4.07 -36.44 3.33
CA PRO A 35 3.50 -36.63 4.66
C PRO A 35 3.65 -35.32 5.44
N ASP A 36 2.54 -34.60 5.62
CA ASP A 36 2.43 -33.28 6.27
C ASP A 36 3.67 -32.42 6.05
N SER A 37 3.68 -31.65 4.94
CA SER A 37 4.73 -30.69 4.59
C SER A 37 4.91 -29.66 5.71
N ALA A 38 5.69 -30.04 6.72
CA ALA A 38 5.98 -29.26 7.92
C ALA A 38 6.94 -28.13 7.54
N GLY A 39 6.41 -27.11 6.84
CA GLY A 39 7.17 -25.92 6.47
C GLY A 39 6.63 -25.18 5.26
N GLU A 40 6.05 -25.87 4.28
CA GLU A 40 5.49 -25.22 3.09
C GLU A 40 4.05 -24.77 3.32
N LYS A 41 3.81 -23.47 3.19
CA LYS A 41 2.46 -22.91 3.31
C LYS A 41 1.61 -23.38 2.14
N ASN A 42 0.44 -23.92 2.46
CA ASN A 42 -0.58 -24.30 1.48
C ASN A 42 -0.93 -23.09 0.56
N PRO A 43 -1.01 -23.26 -0.78
CA PRO A 43 -1.40 -22.20 -1.70
C PRO A 43 -2.70 -21.46 -1.31
N VAL A 44 -3.67 -22.16 -0.71
CA VAL A 44 -4.92 -21.57 -0.23
C VAL A 44 -4.68 -20.60 0.94
N THR A 45 -3.76 -20.91 1.85
CA THR A 45 -3.42 -20.00 2.96
C THR A 45 -2.61 -18.82 2.46
N LEU A 46 -1.67 -19.04 1.53
CA LEU A 46 -0.90 -17.98 0.88
C LEU A 46 -1.80 -16.95 0.18
N LEU A 47 -2.81 -17.39 -0.56
CA LEU A 47 -3.76 -16.48 -1.23
C LEU A 47 -4.54 -15.61 -0.23
N LYS A 48 -4.93 -16.18 0.92
CA LYS A 48 -5.60 -15.43 1.99
C LYS A 48 -4.66 -14.39 2.61
N GLU A 49 -3.42 -14.77 2.91
CA GLU A 49 -2.41 -13.86 3.45
C GLU A 49 -2.11 -12.70 2.48
N LEU A 50 -1.92 -12.99 1.20
CA LEU A 50 -1.64 -12.00 0.18
C LEU A 50 -2.78 -11.00 0.02
N SER A 51 -4.03 -11.49 0.06
CA SER A 51 -5.22 -10.63 0.03
C SER A 51 -5.30 -9.71 1.25
N ALA A 52 -4.96 -10.21 2.44
CA ALA A 52 -4.91 -9.41 3.66
C ALA A 52 -3.81 -8.32 3.59
N ILE A 53 -2.62 -8.66 3.09
CA ILE A 53 -1.51 -7.71 2.90
C ILE A 53 -1.92 -6.60 1.92
N LYS A 54 -2.51 -6.97 0.77
CA LYS A 54 -2.98 -6.02 -0.23
C LYS A 54 -4.00 -5.04 0.36
N SER A 55 -4.97 -5.54 1.12
CA SER A 55 -5.99 -4.72 1.77
C SER A 55 -5.39 -3.73 2.79
N ARG A 56 -4.43 -4.21 3.62
CA ARG A 56 -3.72 -3.36 4.58
C ARG A 56 -2.94 -2.25 3.89
N TYR A 57 -2.23 -2.57 2.81
CA TYR A 57 -1.49 -1.58 2.03
C TYR A 57 -2.43 -0.54 1.43
N GLN A 58 -3.53 -0.96 0.79
CA GLN A 58 -4.51 -0.04 0.19
C GLN A 58 -5.11 0.90 1.25
N THR A 59 -5.43 0.37 2.42
CA THR A 59 -5.94 1.15 3.55
C THR A 59 -4.91 2.17 4.03
N LEU A 60 -3.65 1.76 4.21
CA LEU A 60 -2.58 2.65 4.65
C LEU A 60 -2.32 3.76 3.62
N HIS A 61 -2.26 3.41 2.33
CA HIS A 61 -2.07 4.36 1.24
C HIS A 61 -3.22 5.37 1.16
N ALA A 62 -4.47 4.92 1.29
CA ALA A 62 -5.65 5.79 1.30
C ALA A 62 -5.64 6.76 2.49
N ARG A 63 -5.13 6.33 3.66
CA ARG A 63 -4.95 7.20 4.84
C ARG A 63 -3.81 8.19 4.68
N PHE A 64 -2.70 7.75 4.07
CA PHE A 64 -1.50 8.58 3.91
C PHE A 64 -1.72 9.73 2.90
N LYS A 65 -2.45 9.48 1.82
CA LYS A 65 -2.68 10.46 0.75
C LYS A 65 -3.23 11.82 1.24
N PRO A 66 -4.32 11.91 2.02
CA PRO A 66 -4.81 13.19 2.53
C PRO A 66 -3.84 13.83 3.53
N ILE A 67 -3.16 13.05 4.37
CA ILE A 67 -2.17 13.56 5.34
C ILE A 67 -1.03 14.30 4.62
N ALA A 68 -0.52 13.72 3.54
CA ALA A 68 0.54 14.35 2.74
C ALA A 68 0.08 15.70 2.15
N VAL A 69 -1.16 15.77 1.67
CA VAL A 69 -1.76 17.02 1.16
C VAL A 69 -1.94 18.05 2.28
N GLU A 70 -2.48 17.64 3.42
CA GLU A 70 -2.72 18.52 4.56
C GLU A 70 -1.41 19.05 5.17
N GLN A 71 -0.36 18.22 5.24
CA GLN A 71 0.97 18.66 5.65
C GLN A 71 1.54 19.71 4.70
N LYS A 72 1.42 19.48 3.38
CA LYS A 72 1.83 20.46 2.37
C LYS A 72 1.08 21.78 2.54
N GLU A 73 -0.25 21.72 2.65
CA GLU A 73 -1.08 22.90 2.81
C GLU A 73 -0.79 23.65 4.11
N THR A 74 -0.67 22.94 5.23
CA THR A 74 -0.37 23.54 6.55
C THR A 74 0.96 24.28 6.50
N LYS A 75 2.00 23.65 5.94
CA LYS A 75 3.31 24.28 5.78
C LYS A 75 3.24 25.52 4.90
N SER A 76 2.54 25.46 3.76
CA SER A 76 2.34 26.62 2.89
C SER A 76 1.60 27.76 3.61
N ARG A 77 0.57 27.45 4.41
CA ARG A 77 -0.17 28.44 5.21
C ARG A 77 0.70 29.09 6.27
N ILE A 78 1.48 28.31 7.02
CA ILE A 78 2.43 28.84 8.02
C ILE A 78 3.42 29.80 7.37
N CYS A 79 4.01 29.40 6.25
CA CYS A 79 4.97 30.24 5.53
C CYS A 79 4.33 31.52 5.00
N ALA A 80 3.13 31.44 4.43
CA ALA A 80 2.41 32.61 3.93
C ALA A 80 2.08 33.60 5.07
N THR A 81 1.62 33.10 6.21
CA THR A 81 1.34 33.94 7.39
C THR A 81 2.61 34.57 7.94
N LEU A 82 3.69 33.79 8.08
CA LEU A 82 4.98 34.30 8.56
C LEU A 82 5.50 35.42 7.65
N ASN A 83 5.51 35.22 6.33
CA ASN A 83 5.95 36.23 5.38
C ASN A 83 5.13 37.52 5.48
N LYS A 84 3.80 37.42 5.59
CA LYS A 84 2.92 38.59 5.78
C LYS A 84 3.25 39.34 7.07
N THR A 85 3.42 38.63 8.18
CA THR A 85 3.77 39.24 9.47
C THR A 85 5.12 39.94 9.40
N VAL A 86 6.13 39.31 8.78
CA VAL A 86 7.45 39.93 8.58
C VAL A 86 7.34 41.21 7.75
N THR A 87 6.60 41.19 6.64
CA THR A 87 6.37 42.38 5.82
C THR A 87 5.68 43.50 6.61
N MET A 88 4.62 43.17 7.37
CA MET A 88 3.91 44.15 8.19
C MET A 88 4.81 44.78 9.27
N ILE A 89 5.64 43.98 9.94
CA ILE A 89 6.61 44.48 10.93
C ILE A 89 7.62 45.42 10.27
N GLN A 90 8.15 45.06 9.10
CA GLN A 90 9.08 45.90 8.34
C GLN A 90 8.45 47.23 7.92
N GLU A 91 7.18 47.24 7.53
CA GLU A 91 6.45 48.47 7.20
C GLU A 91 6.27 49.37 8.44
N LEU A 92 5.83 48.81 9.57
CA LEU A 92 5.67 49.56 10.81
C LEU A 92 6.99 50.18 11.29
N GLN A 93 8.09 49.44 11.19
CA GLN A 93 9.43 49.92 11.56
C GLN A 93 9.87 51.12 10.72
N LYS A 94 9.62 51.10 9.41
CA LYS A 94 9.88 52.26 8.54
C LYS A 94 9.13 53.52 8.97
N HIS A 95 7.99 53.38 9.65
CA HIS A 95 7.19 54.50 10.14
C HIS A 95 7.59 55.00 11.54
N THR A 96 8.44 54.26 12.27
CA THR A 96 8.80 54.57 13.68
C THR A 96 10.27 54.93 13.88
N ASP A 97 11.05 55.12 12.81
CA ASP A 97 12.51 55.40 12.84
C ASP A 97 13.31 54.41 13.72
N LEU A 98 12.80 53.18 13.86
CA LEU A 98 13.42 52.13 14.66
C LEU A 98 14.43 51.38 13.79
N GLU A 99 15.73 51.65 13.94
CA GLU A 99 16.76 50.87 13.25
C GLU A 99 16.82 49.44 13.81
N LEU A 100 16.64 48.46 12.92
CA LEU A 100 16.83 47.05 13.23
C LEU A 100 18.30 46.66 13.11
N SER A 101 18.77 45.86 14.06
CA SER A 101 19.98 45.06 13.84
C SER A 101 19.76 44.11 12.66
N PRO A 102 20.76 43.93 11.78
CA PRO A 102 20.68 42.98 10.70
C PRO A 102 20.42 41.57 11.24
N LEU A 103 19.67 40.78 10.46
CA LEU A 103 19.38 39.38 10.78
C LEU A 103 20.68 38.65 11.10
N THR A 104 20.65 37.89 12.18
CA THR A 104 21.75 36.99 12.56
C THR A 104 21.91 35.88 11.51
N GLU A 105 23.10 35.28 11.45
CA GLU A 105 23.37 34.18 10.50
C GLU A 105 22.44 32.97 10.71
N GLU A 106 22.05 32.74 11.96
CA GLU A 106 21.11 31.67 12.32
C GLU A 106 19.71 31.94 11.75
N GLU A 107 19.22 33.18 11.84
CA GLU A 107 17.94 33.59 11.25
C GLU A 107 17.95 33.55 9.72
N LYS A 108 19.06 33.95 9.09
CA LYS A 108 19.22 33.84 7.62
C LYS A 108 19.16 32.39 7.17
N THR A 109 19.86 31.51 7.90
CA THR A 109 19.87 30.07 7.63
C THR A 109 18.49 29.46 7.80
N ALA A 110 17.77 29.83 8.87
CA ALA A 110 16.39 29.38 9.11
C ALA A 110 15.43 29.82 7.99
N ALA A 111 15.54 31.07 7.52
CA ALA A 111 14.74 31.57 6.40
C ALA A 111 15.05 30.84 5.08
N GLN A 112 16.32 30.49 4.85
CA GLN A 112 16.75 29.76 3.67
C GLN A 112 16.30 28.29 3.69
N GLN A 113 16.39 27.63 4.85
CA GLN A 113 15.83 26.29 5.06
C GLN A 113 14.30 26.27 4.87
N LEU A 114 13.60 27.30 5.36
CA LEU A 114 12.17 27.43 5.13
C LEU A 114 11.86 27.51 3.62
N LYS A 115 12.66 28.27 2.86
CA LYS A 115 12.52 28.38 1.40
C LYS A 115 12.85 27.09 0.65
N SER A 116 13.95 26.41 0.96
CA SER A 116 14.33 25.16 0.26
C SER A 116 13.30 24.06 0.50
N HIS A 117 12.83 23.93 1.74
CA HIS A 117 11.79 22.99 2.10
C HIS A 117 10.44 23.26 1.41
N MET A 118 10.22 24.45 0.85
CA MET A 118 9.02 24.73 0.04
C MET A 118 9.15 24.28 -1.43
N SER A 119 10.37 24.11 -1.95
CA SER A 119 10.61 23.73 -3.35
C SER A 119 10.60 22.22 -3.60
N ASP A 120 10.91 21.42 -2.58
CA ASP A 120 11.10 19.96 -2.70
C ASP A 120 9.82 19.11 -2.54
N LEU A 121 8.62 19.71 -2.66
CA LEU A 121 7.34 18.99 -2.49
C LEU A 121 6.21 19.45 -3.44
#